data_AF-A0A3L6JSY8-F1
#
_entry.id   AF-A0A3L6JSY8-F1
#
_cell.length_a   1.000
_cell.length_b   1.000
_cell.length_c   1.000
_cell.angle_alpha   90.00
_cell.angle_beta   90.00
_cell.angle_gamma   90.00
#
_symmetry.space_group_name_H-M   'P 1'
#
loop_
_entity.id
_entity.type
_entity.pdbx_description
1 polymer ?
#
loop_
_entity_poly.entity_id
_entity_poly.type
_entity_poly.pdbx_seq_one_letter_code
_entity_poly.pdbx_strand_id
1 'polypeptide(L)'
;MDLKKDTETNGPLRARSDLVDILRRNPNAEAIVAVIESELRGIKDSKSRTQISNALSKAGKGSAVGKKVIDNVLFWLTETSPDVRQMILVRTIEDLLANQGSRDVTIAALTRVSSEDNVKTVMEWANRGILTMNQAVYVLLYPDSTAALR
;
A
#
# COMPACT_ATOMS: atom_id res chain seq x y z
N MET A 1 21.06 -25.73 -5.55
CA MET A 1 20.91 -24.58 -4.62
C MET A 1 20.14 -23.52 -5.39
N ASP A 2 18.85 -23.36 -5.04
CA ASP A 2 17.80 -22.74 -5.87
C ASP A 2 17.83 -21.21 -5.87
N LEU A 3 18.59 -20.60 -6.79
CA LEU A 3 18.60 -19.14 -7.00
C LEU A 3 17.22 -18.56 -7.41
N LYS A 4 16.31 -19.38 -7.95
CA LYS A 4 14.94 -18.97 -8.33
C LYS A 4 13.97 -18.91 -7.14
N LYS A 5 14.06 -19.86 -6.19
CA LYS A 5 13.20 -19.83 -4.99
C LYS A 5 13.50 -18.64 -4.09
N ASP A 6 14.78 -18.26 -4.02
CA ASP A 6 15.23 -17.18 -3.13
C ASP A 6 14.79 -15.80 -3.64
N THR A 7 14.65 -15.64 -4.97
CA THR A 7 14.15 -14.41 -5.60
C THR A 7 12.62 -14.29 -5.56
N GLU A 8 11.88 -15.39 -5.71
CA GLU A 8 10.41 -15.38 -5.60
C GLU A 8 9.91 -15.22 -4.16
N THR A 9 10.63 -15.79 -3.18
CA THR A 9 10.23 -15.71 -1.76
C THR A 9 10.60 -14.35 -1.15
N ASN A 10 11.78 -13.82 -1.45
CA ASN A 10 12.24 -12.54 -0.90
C ASN A 10 11.80 -11.32 -1.73
N GLY A 11 11.41 -11.52 -2.99
CA GLY A 11 10.99 -10.45 -3.89
C GLY A 11 9.82 -9.60 -3.34
N PRO A 12 8.69 -10.21 -2.93
CA PRO A 12 7.58 -9.48 -2.33
C PRO A 12 7.97 -8.74 -1.05
N LEU A 13 8.76 -9.38 -0.19
CA LEU A 13 9.21 -8.79 1.08
C LEU A 13 10.11 -7.57 0.84
N ARG A 14 10.98 -7.66 -0.16
CA ARG A 14 11.84 -6.55 -0.59
C ARG A 14 11.03 -5.42 -1.20
N ALA A 15 10.09 -5.73 -2.10
CA ALA A 15 9.19 -4.72 -2.67
C ALA A 15 8.37 -4.00 -1.59
N ARG A 16 7.88 -4.72 -0.58
CA ARG A 16 7.25 -4.11 0.59
C ARG A 16 8.20 -3.18 1.34
N SER A 17 9.41 -3.64 1.65
CA SER A 17 10.41 -2.82 2.35
C SER A 17 10.76 -1.55 1.56
N ASP A 18 10.96 -1.69 0.26
CA ASP A 18 11.25 -0.59 -0.66
C ASP A 18 10.09 0.41 -0.70
N LEU A 19 8.84 -0.08 -0.75
CA LEU A 19 7.64 0.76 -0.74
C LEU A 19 7.47 1.51 0.59
N VAL A 20 7.69 0.83 1.72
CA VAL A 20 7.69 1.46 3.05
C VAL A 20 8.74 2.57 3.12
N ASP A 21 9.96 2.31 2.63
CA ASP A 21 11.03 3.30 2.62
C ASP A 21 10.70 4.53 1.76
N ILE A 22 10.12 4.32 0.57
CA ILE A 22 9.66 5.41 -0.30
C ILE A 22 8.62 6.27 0.41
N LEU A 23 7.61 5.64 1.01
CA LEU A 23 6.47 6.34 1.60
C LEU A 23 6.77 6.92 2.98
N ARG A 24 7.72 6.37 3.74
CA ARG A 24 8.13 6.93 5.04
C ARG A 24 9.06 8.12 4.92
N ARG A 25 9.99 8.11 3.96
CA ARG A 25 10.98 9.19 3.80
C ARG A 25 10.35 10.50 3.34
N ASN A 26 9.25 10.41 2.60
CA ASN A 26 8.46 11.54 2.17
C ASN A 26 6.97 11.17 2.19
N PRO A 27 6.34 11.19 3.37
CA PRO A 27 4.94 10.83 3.53
C PRO A 27 4.06 11.65 2.59
N ASN A 28 3.43 10.98 1.63
CA ASN A 28 2.63 11.62 0.61
C ASN A 28 1.30 10.87 0.44
N ALA A 29 0.20 11.52 0.84
CA ALA A 29 -1.13 10.95 0.75
C ALA A 29 -1.55 10.63 -0.69
N GLU A 30 -1.11 11.40 -1.69
CA GLU A 30 -1.40 11.12 -3.10
C GLU A 30 -0.76 9.80 -3.55
N ALA A 31 0.47 9.54 -3.11
CA ALA A 31 1.16 8.29 -3.44
C ALA A 31 0.51 7.08 -2.77
N ILE A 32 0.13 7.21 -1.50
CA ILE A 32 -0.58 6.16 -0.77
C ILE A 32 -1.92 5.86 -1.43
N VAL A 33 -2.72 6.90 -1.75
CA VAL A 33 -4.01 6.75 -2.45
C VAL A 33 -3.82 6.10 -3.82
N ALA A 34 -2.86 6.55 -4.62
CA ALA A 34 -2.63 5.99 -5.95
C ALA A 34 -2.30 4.49 -5.91
N VAL A 35 -1.49 4.05 -4.95
CA VAL A 35 -1.18 2.63 -4.75
C VAL A 35 -2.44 1.86 -4.33
N ILE A 36 -3.20 2.36 -3.36
CA ILE A 36 -4.43 1.71 -2.89
C ILE A 36 -5.47 1.58 -4.02
N GLU A 37 -5.81 2.69 -4.68
CA GLU A 37 -6.82 2.72 -5.74
C GLU A 37 -6.45 1.79 -6.90
N SER A 38 -5.16 1.67 -7.20
CA SER A 38 -4.70 0.77 -8.25
C SER A 38 -5.06 -0.69 -7.94
N GLU A 39 -4.86 -1.13 -6.68
CA GLU A 39 -5.23 -2.48 -6.25
C GLU A 39 -6.73 -2.70 -6.35
N LEU A 40 -7.53 -1.73 -5.89
CA LEU A 40 -8.99 -1.85 -5.88
C LEU A 40 -9.61 -1.84 -7.28
N ARG A 41 -9.04 -1.08 -8.22
CA ARG A 41 -9.53 -1.00 -9.62
C ARG A 41 -9.02 -2.12 -10.51
N GLY A 42 -8.11 -2.97 -10.01
CA GLY A 42 -7.42 -3.98 -10.79
C GLY A 42 -6.26 -3.37 -11.59
N ILE A 43 -5.03 -3.72 -11.21
CA ILE A 43 -3.78 -3.07 -11.66
C ILE A 43 -3.42 -3.39 -13.13
N LYS A 44 -4.27 -4.11 -13.88
CA LYS A 44 -3.92 -4.59 -15.22
C LYS A 44 -3.91 -3.51 -16.32
N ASP A 45 -4.36 -2.28 -16.03
CA ASP A 45 -4.28 -1.19 -17.00
C ASP A 45 -2.92 -0.46 -16.96
N SER A 46 -2.34 -0.25 -18.13
CA SER A 46 -1.14 0.56 -18.39
C SER A 46 -1.19 1.96 -17.75
N LYS A 47 -2.40 2.52 -17.61
CA LYS A 47 -2.67 3.78 -16.93
C LYS A 47 -2.40 3.70 -15.42
N SER A 48 -2.87 2.64 -14.76
CA SER A 48 -2.63 2.40 -13.33
C SER A 48 -1.13 2.27 -13.04
N ARG A 49 -0.40 1.50 -13.87
CA ARG A 49 1.06 1.37 -13.73
C ARG A 49 1.78 2.71 -13.85
N THR A 50 1.37 3.56 -14.80
CA THR A 50 1.96 4.89 -15.00
C THR A 50 1.64 5.82 -13.82
N GLN A 51 0.42 5.77 -13.30
CA GLN A 51 0.00 6.55 -12.13
C GLN A 51 0.80 6.18 -10.88
N ILE A 52 0.92 4.88 -10.58
CA ILE A 52 1.72 4.39 -9.45
C ILE A 52 3.18 4.84 -9.64
N SER A 53 3.74 4.65 -10.83
CA SER A 53 5.14 5.00 -11.12
C SER A 53 5.41 6.49 -10.88
N ASN A 54 4.54 7.37 -11.38
CA ASN A 54 4.65 8.80 -11.19
C ASN A 54 4.51 9.20 -9.72
N ALA A 55 3.57 8.59 -9.00
CA ALA A 55 3.33 8.89 -7.60
C ALA A 55 4.49 8.42 -6.70
N LEU A 56 5.00 7.20 -6.93
CA LEU A 56 6.19 6.67 -6.25
C LEU A 56 7.44 7.46 -6.61
N SER A 57 7.59 7.89 -7.85
CA SER A 57 8.69 8.77 -8.25
C SER A 57 8.62 10.12 -7.54
N LYS A 58 7.42 10.70 -7.40
CA LYS A 58 7.22 11.97 -6.67
C LYS A 58 7.47 11.81 -5.17
N ALA A 59 7.00 10.72 -4.54
CA ALA A 59 7.33 10.41 -3.16
C ALA A 59 8.85 10.16 -2.99
N GLY A 60 9.46 9.47 -3.95
CA GLY A 60 10.89 9.20 -3.97
C GLY A 60 11.77 10.43 -4.20
N LYS A 61 11.25 11.53 -4.76
CA LYS A 61 12.01 12.78 -4.96
C LYS A 61 12.44 13.35 -3.60
N GLY A 62 13.75 13.35 -3.35
CA GLY A 62 14.36 13.74 -2.07
C GLY A 62 14.96 12.57 -1.28
N SER A 63 14.63 11.34 -1.66
CA SER A 63 15.27 10.13 -1.20
C SER A 63 16.15 9.58 -2.32
N ALA A 64 17.34 9.06 -2.03
CA ALA A 64 18.22 8.43 -3.04
C ALA A 64 17.67 7.10 -3.59
N VAL A 65 16.34 6.97 -3.71
CA VAL A 65 15.65 5.81 -4.25
C VAL A 65 15.85 5.82 -5.77
N GLY A 66 16.71 4.93 -6.23
CA GLY A 66 17.00 4.78 -7.66
C GLY A 66 15.83 4.18 -8.43
N LYS A 67 15.78 4.44 -9.74
CA LYS A 67 14.78 3.90 -10.68
C LYS A 67 14.54 2.39 -10.53
N LYS A 68 15.62 1.62 -10.30
CA LYS A 68 15.57 0.17 -10.09
C LYS A 68 14.68 -0.26 -8.90
N VAL A 69 14.65 0.53 -7.83
CA VAL A 69 13.81 0.27 -6.66
C VAL A 69 12.34 0.49 -7.00
N ILE A 70 12.03 1.59 -7.68
CA ILE A 70 10.67 1.90 -8.14
C ILE A 70 10.19 0.84 -9.13
N ASP A 71 11.02 0.43 -10.09
CA ASP A 71 10.69 -0.61 -11.07
C ASP A 71 10.41 -1.96 -10.39
N ASN A 72 11.16 -2.30 -9.33
CA ASN A 72 10.93 -3.50 -8.53
C ASN A 72 9.58 -3.44 -7.81
N VAL A 73 9.29 -2.35 -7.11
CA VAL A 73 7.99 -2.15 -6.43
C VAL A 73 6.84 -2.24 -7.43
N LEU A 74 6.97 -1.58 -8.57
CA LEU A 74 5.96 -1.63 -9.64
C LEU A 74 5.74 -3.05 -10.14
N PHE A 75 6.81 -3.80 -10.43
CA PHE A 75 6.69 -5.18 -10.88
C PHE A 75 5.88 -6.02 -9.89
N TRP A 76 6.19 -5.95 -8.60
CA TRP A 76 5.49 -6.75 -7.60
C TRP A 76 4.05 -6.28 -7.37
N LEU A 77 3.78 -4.99 -7.50
CA LEU A 77 2.43 -4.43 -7.45
C LEU A 77 1.62 -4.65 -8.74
N THR A 78 2.21 -5.01 -9.90
CA THR A 78 1.43 -5.12 -11.15
C THR A 78 1.40 -6.53 -11.74
N GLU A 79 2.45 -7.33 -11.55
CA GLU A 79 2.65 -8.60 -12.25
C GLU A 79 2.39 -9.84 -11.39
N THR A 80 1.94 -9.69 -10.14
CA THR A 80 1.75 -10.82 -9.22
C THR A 80 0.30 -11.12 -8.89
N SER A 81 0.05 -12.24 -8.20
CA SER A 81 -1.29 -12.63 -7.78
C SER A 81 -1.88 -11.62 -6.79
N PRO A 82 -3.23 -11.47 -6.74
CA PRO A 82 -3.89 -10.60 -5.78
C PRO A 82 -3.42 -10.80 -4.33
N ASP A 83 -3.24 -12.05 -3.89
CA ASP A 83 -2.81 -12.34 -2.51
C ASP A 83 -1.44 -11.73 -2.17
N VAL A 84 -0.50 -11.77 -3.11
CA VAL A 84 0.84 -11.18 -2.94
C VAL A 84 0.74 -9.66 -2.86
N ARG A 85 -0.04 -9.04 -3.74
CA ARG A 85 -0.22 -7.59 -3.76
C ARG A 85 -0.96 -7.08 -2.53
N GLN A 86 -2.00 -7.78 -2.11
CA GLN A 86 -2.73 -7.52 -0.87
C GLN A 86 -1.81 -7.59 0.35
N MET A 87 -0.97 -8.63 0.43
CA MET A 87 0.02 -8.76 1.50
C MET A 87 0.98 -7.57 1.52
N ILE A 88 1.53 -7.17 0.37
CA ILE A 88 2.42 -6.01 0.26
C ILE A 88 1.69 -4.75 0.74
N LEU A 89 0.49 -4.50 0.23
CA LEU A 89 -0.27 -3.27 0.48
C LEU A 89 -0.70 -3.14 1.94
N VAL A 90 -1.39 -4.16 2.46
CA VAL A 90 -1.92 -4.16 3.83
C VAL A 90 -0.79 -4.00 4.84
N ARG A 91 0.30 -4.76 4.67
CA ARG A 91 1.46 -4.65 5.58
C ARG A 91 2.18 -3.31 5.46
N THR A 92 2.28 -2.74 4.26
CA THR A 92 2.88 -1.40 4.08
C THR A 92 2.07 -0.34 4.83
N ILE A 93 0.74 -0.36 4.70
CA ILE A 93 -0.13 0.62 5.37
C ILE A 93 -0.10 0.43 6.88
N GLU A 94 -0.12 -0.82 7.37
CA GLU A 94 0.08 -1.13 8.79
C GLU A 94 1.38 -0.52 9.32
N ASP A 95 2.49 -0.71 8.60
CA ASP A 95 3.79 -0.14 8.94
C ASP A 95 3.78 1.40 8.93
N LEU A 96 3.06 2.03 8.00
CA LEU A 96 2.94 3.48 7.92
C LEU A 96 2.08 4.06 9.05
N LEU A 97 1.03 3.35 9.47
CA LEU A 97 0.18 3.74 10.60
C LEU A 97 0.89 3.58 11.95
N ALA A 98 1.80 2.61 12.07
CA ALA A 98 2.61 2.40 13.27
C ALA A 98 3.68 3.48 13.48
N ASN A 99 4.08 4.21 12.43
CA ASN A 99 5.11 5.24 12.50
C ASN A 99 4.48 6.64 12.63
N GLN A 100 4.82 7.38 13.69
CA GLN A 100 4.27 8.72 13.95
C GLN A 100 4.49 9.70 12.80
N GLY A 101 5.63 9.65 12.09
CA GLY A 101 5.95 10.57 11.00
C GLY A 101 5.10 10.36 9.74
N SER A 102 4.52 9.18 9.55
CA SER A 102 3.66 8.86 8.40
C SER A 102 2.19 8.63 8.78
N ARG A 103 1.85 8.52 10.07
CA ARG A 103 0.52 8.11 10.54
C ARG A 103 -0.59 9.04 10.05
N ASP A 104 -0.47 10.34 10.29
CA ASP A 104 -1.53 11.31 9.94
C ASP A 104 -1.76 11.38 8.43
N VAL A 105 -0.68 11.35 7.65
CA VAL A 105 -0.74 11.32 6.19
C VAL A 105 -1.40 10.03 5.69
N THR A 106 -1.13 8.91 6.36
CA THR A 106 -1.74 7.61 6.01
C THR A 106 -3.22 7.57 6.38
N ILE A 107 -3.62 8.13 7.52
CA ILE A 107 -5.03 8.29 7.90
C ILE A 107 -5.76 9.19 6.89
N ALA A 108 -5.14 10.30 6.49
CA ALA A 108 -5.70 11.19 5.47
C ALA A 108 -5.86 10.48 4.11
N ALA A 109 -4.91 9.62 3.74
CA ALA A 109 -5.02 8.80 2.53
C ALA A 109 -6.15 7.77 2.63
N LEU A 110 -6.26 7.05 3.76
CA LEU A 110 -7.35 6.10 4.01
C LEU A 110 -8.72 6.77 4.00
N THR A 111 -8.82 8.01 4.49
CA THR A 111 -10.06 8.82 4.48
C THR A 111 -10.46 9.31 3.08
N ARG A 112 -9.55 9.25 2.10
CA ARG A 112 -9.87 9.53 0.69
C ARG A 112 -10.42 8.31 -0.04
N VAL A 113 -10.01 7.12 0.38
CA VAL A 113 -10.44 5.85 -0.23
C VAL A 113 -11.65 5.26 0.49
N SER A 114 -11.76 5.53 1.79
CA SER A 114 -12.83 5.12 2.68
C SER A 114 -13.45 6.35 3.32
N SER A 115 -14.72 6.32 3.74
CA SER A 115 -15.32 7.47 4.41
C SER A 115 -14.64 7.76 5.76
N GLU A 116 -14.60 9.03 6.17
CA GLU A 116 -14.02 9.46 7.45
C GLU A 116 -14.61 8.70 8.65
N ASP A 117 -15.94 8.54 8.67
CA ASP A 117 -16.65 7.78 9.71
C ASP A 117 -16.21 6.31 9.75
N ASN A 118 -15.98 5.70 8.59
CA ASN A 118 -15.51 4.31 8.53
C ASN A 118 -14.06 4.20 9.04
N VAL A 119 -13.17 5.10 8.60
CA VAL A 119 -11.78 5.16 9.11
C VAL A 119 -11.76 5.33 10.61
N LYS A 120 -12.53 6.30 11.15
CA LYS A 120 -12.59 6.55 12.58
C LYS A 120 -13.07 5.32 13.36
N THR A 121 -14.15 4.70 12.91
CA THR A 121 -14.74 3.52 13.55
C THR A 121 -13.77 2.35 13.57
N VAL A 122 -13.17 2.02 12.41
CA VAL A 122 -12.25 0.88 12.29
C VAL A 122 -10.95 1.13 13.06
N MET A 123 -10.43 2.35 13.06
CA MET A 123 -9.26 2.71 13.87
C MET A 123 -9.55 2.66 15.37
N GLU A 124 -10.77 2.99 15.80
CA GLU A 124 -11.19 2.81 17.19
C GLU A 124 -11.24 1.32 17.56
N TRP A 125 -11.78 0.46 16.70
CA TRP A 125 -11.75 -0.99 16.90
C TRP A 125 -10.33 -1.54 17.01
N ALA A 126 -9.41 -1.05 16.19
CA ALA A 126 -8.00 -1.40 16.29
C ALA A 126 -7.39 -0.97 17.63
N ASN A 127 -7.63 0.29 18.05
CA ASN A 127 -7.12 0.82 19.32
C ASN A 127 -7.68 0.09 20.54
N ARG A 128 -8.90 -0.43 20.46
CA ARG A 128 -9.55 -1.22 21.51
C ARG A 128 -9.16 -2.69 21.50
N GLY A 129 -8.32 -3.12 20.56
CA GLY A 129 -7.91 -4.52 20.40
C GLY A 129 -9.01 -5.45 19.88
N ILE A 130 -10.10 -4.89 19.33
CA ILE A 130 -11.17 -5.67 18.68
C ILE A 130 -10.65 -6.24 17.36
N LEU A 131 -9.86 -5.44 16.64
CA LEU A 131 -9.13 -5.86 15.44
C LEU A 131 -7.64 -5.65 15.65
N THR A 132 -6.82 -6.50 15.03
CA THR A 132 -5.40 -6.16 14.80
C THR A 132 -5.31 -5.04 13.77
N MET A 133 -4.20 -4.28 13.76
CA MET A 133 -3.99 -3.22 12.77
C MET A 133 -4.05 -3.76 11.33
N ASN A 134 -3.49 -4.94 11.11
CA ASN A 134 -3.59 -5.64 9.84
C ASN A 134 -5.05 -5.89 9.40
N GLN A 135 -5.88 -6.41 10.30
CA GLN A 135 -7.31 -6.65 10.03
C GLN A 135 -8.06 -5.33 9.80
N ALA A 136 -7.75 -4.29 10.57
CA ALA A 136 -8.34 -2.96 10.42
C ALA A 136 -8.04 -2.37 9.03
N VAL A 137 -6.78 -2.44 8.59
CA VAL A 137 -6.39 -2.00 7.24
C VAL A 137 -7.13 -2.82 6.19
N TYR A 138 -7.20 -4.15 6.33
CA TYR A 138 -7.93 -4.99 5.39
C TYR A 138 -9.39 -4.57 5.24
N VAL A 139 -10.11 -4.34 6.34
CA VAL A 139 -11.51 -3.88 6.34
C VAL A 139 -11.67 -2.51 5.66
N LEU A 140 -10.70 -1.60 5.85
CA LEU A 140 -10.75 -0.27 5.22
C LEU A 140 -10.54 -0.31 3.71
N LEU A 141 -9.73 -1.26 3.23
CA LEU A 141 -9.42 -1.40 1.81
C LEU A 141 -10.47 -2.23 1.07
N TYR A 142 -11.01 -3.26 1.72
CA TYR A 142 -11.95 -4.21 1.13
C TYR A 142 -13.27 -4.20 1.91
N PRO A 143 -13.99 -3.06 1.97
CA PRO A 143 -15.31 -3.03 2.58
C PRO A 143 -16.20 -4.03 1.83
N ASP A 144 -17.03 -4.76 2.58
CA ASP A 144 -17.83 -5.87 2.07
C ASP A 144 -18.38 -5.61 0.66
N SER A 145 -18.12 -6.60 -0.20
CA SER A 145 -18.36 -6.71 -1.65
C SER A 145 -19.71 -6.22 -2.17
N THR A 146 -20.65 -5.88 -1.30
CA THR A 146 -21.96 -5.30 -1.63
C THR A 146 -21.90 -3.83 -2.03
N ALA A 147 -20.89 -3.07 -1.60
CA ALA A 147 -20.71 -1.67 -2.04
C ALA A 147 -20.02 -1.56 -3.42
N ALA A 148 -19.17 -2.54 -3.77
CA ALA A 148 -18.49 -2.60 -5.08
C ALA A 148 -19.41 -3.09 -6.23
N LEU A 149 -20.63 -3.51 -5.92
CA LEU A 149 -21.66 -3.98 -6.86
C LEU A 149 -22.78 -2.95 -7.09
N ARG A 150 -22.62 -1.69 -6.65
CA ARG A 150 -23.56 -0.59 -6.94
C ARG A 150 -22.99 0.38 -7.95
#